data_AF-A0A369QNG7-F1
#
_entry.id   AF-A0A369QNG7-F1
#
_cell.length_a   1.000
_cell.length_b   1.000
_cell.length_c   1.000
_cell.angle_alpha   90.00
_cell.angle_beta   90.00
_cell.angle_gamma   90.00
#
_symmetry.space_group_name_H-M   'P 1'
#
loop_
_entity.id
_entity.type
_entity.pdbx_description
1 polymer ?
#
loop_
_entity_poly.entity_id
_entity_poly.type
_entity_poly.pdbx_seq_one_letter_code
_entity_poly.pdbx_strand_id
1 'polypeptide(L)'
;MVLALFNPNVFTVTPQFSIILAYTLVPWLGIMLAGFGAGPLFYKAPAVRKQLFLKIGWAALLLFGLLRFANVYGDPVPWAVQKNAVFTLLSFMNVTKYPPSLLFCCLTLGILFLILSVAEELKGKLVKIIIVYGRVPLFYYLLHWYLLHLIMLAMVFLQGYQWADLQFGVFQFGRPKETSGLGLGAVYLVWLSVVVALYPLCNWYQRYKANHAQNQWLRYL
;
A
#
# COMPACT_ATOMS: atom_id res chain seq x y z
N MET A 1 -14.05 24.25 -3.85
CA MET A 1 -12.57 24.12 -3.96
C MET A 1 -11.94 23.45 -2.74
N VAL A 2 -12.21 23.89 -1.50
CA VAL A 2 -11.59 23.33 -0.26
C VAL A 2 -11.88 21.84 -0.03
N LEU A 3 -13.11 21.38 -0.30
CA LEU A 3 -13.50 19.96 -0.12
C LEU A 3 -12.66 18.97 -0.93
N ALA A 4 -12.06 19.41 -2.04
CA ALA A 4 -11.18 18.57 -2.84
C ALA A 4 -9.85 18.26 -2.13
N LEU A 5 -9.40 19.12 -1.22
CA LEU A 5 -8.19 18.81 -0.43
C LEU A 5 -8.39 17.62 0.52
N PHE A 6 -9.65 17.29 0.82
CA PHE A 6 -10.04 16.24 1.74
C PHE A 6 -10.62 15.00 1.05
N ASN A 7 -11.02 15.07 -0.21
CA ASN A 7 -11.68 13.97 -0.91
C ASN A 7 -11.17 13.81 -2.35
N PRO A 8 -11.11 12.57 -2.89
CA PRO A 8 -10.84 12.37 -4.30
C PRO A 8 -11.84 13.13 -5.17
N ASN A 9 -11.39 13.77 -6.24
CA ASN A 9 -12.26 14.57 -7.10
C ASN A 9 -11.77 14.60 -8.55
N VAL A 10 -12.69 14.85 -9.49
CA VAL A 10 -12.40 15.02 -10.91
C VAL A 10 -12.89 16.41 -11.33
N PHE A 11 -11.97 17.23 -11.81
CA PHE A 11 -12.27 18.56 -12.33
C PHE A 11 -12.19 18.54 -13.84
N THR A 12 -13.33 18.60 -14.49
CA THR A 12 -13.39 18.79 -15.95
C THR A 12 -13.09 20.26 -16.25
N VAL A 13 -11.92 20.53 -16.84
CA VAL A 13 -11.46 21.88 -17.18
C VAL A 13 -11.95 22.24 -18.60
N THR A 14 -11.89 21.29 -19.52
CA THR A 14 -12.52 21.37 -20.85
C THR A 14 -13.17 20.03 -21.19
N PRO A 15 -14.02 19.94 -22.23
CA PRO A 15 -14.61 18.65 -22.62
C PRO A 15 -13.57 17.54 -22.96
N GLN A 16 -12.32 17.92 -23.25
CA GLN A 16 -11.22 17.00 -23.57
C GLN A 16 -10.14 16.92 -22.49
N PHE A 17 -10.24 17.72 -21.42
CA PHE A 17 -9.21 17.82 -20.39
C PHE A 17 -9.81 17.83 -18.99
N SER A 18 -9.45 16.81 -18.21
CA SER A 18 -9.85 16.68 -16.81
C SER A 18 -8.64 16.47 -15.91
N ILE A 19 -8.68 17.11 -14.74
CA ILE A 19 -7.69 16.93 -13.68
C ILE A 19 -8.28 15.99 -12.63
N ILE A 20 -7.59 14.89 -12.36
CA ILE A 20 -7.99 13.93 -11.34
C ILE A 20 -7.14 14.13 -10.10
N LEU A 21 -7.78 14.55 -9.01
CA LEU A 21 -7.17 14.57 -7.70
C LEU A 21 -7.47 13.22 -7.02
N ALA A 22 -6.63 12.22 -7.29
CA ALA A 22 -6.80 10.88 -6.72
C ALA A 22 -6.36 10.78 -5.24
N TYR A 23 -5.55 11.73 -4.76
CA TYR A 23 -4.98 11.74 -3.41
C TYR A 23 -5.49 12.93 -2.61
N THR A 24 -5.87 12.65 -1.35
CA THR A 24 -6.41 13.64 -0.42
C THR A 24 -5.27 14.35 0.31
N LEU A 25 -4.88 15.52 -0.20
CA LEU A 25 -3.66 16.21 0.20
C LEU A 25 -3.58 16.51 1.70
N VAL A 26 -4.66 17.02 2.32
CA VAL A 26 -4.62 17.43 3.73
C VAL A 26 -4.50 16.22 4.68
N PRO A 27 -5.33 15.16 4.55
CA PRO A 27 -5.15 13.97 5.38
C PRO A 27 -3.75 13.33 5.25
N TRP A 28 -3.21 13.23 4.04
CA TRP A 28 -1.87 12.68 3.83
C TRP A 28 -0.77 13.58 4.41
N LEU A 29 -0.91 14.91 4.30
CA LEU A 29 0.00 15.86 4.94
C LEU A 29 0.02 15.67 6.46
N GLY A 30 -1.15 15.51 7.09
CA GLY A 30 -1.23 15.24 8.53
C GLY A 30 -0.45 13.99 8.95
N ILE A 31 -0.58 12.90 8.18
CA ILE A 31 0.17 11.65 8.43
C ILE A 31 1.67 11.86 8.23
N MET A 32 2.09 12.59 7.18
CA MET A 32 3.51 12.89 6.95
C MET A 32 4.11 13.71 8.09
N LEU A 33 3.40 14.74 8.57
CA LEU A 33 3.83 15.56 9.70
C LEU A 33 3.90 14.76 11.01
N ALA A 34 2.93 13.86 11.25
CA ALA A 34 2.97 12.96 12.40
C ALA A 34 4.18 12.01 12.32
N GLY A 35 4.49 11.48 11.13
CA GLY A 35 5.69 10.67 10.90
C GLY A 35 6.99 11.45 11.13
N PHE A 36 7.07 12.69 10.64
CA PHE A 36 8.21 13.57 10.89
C PHE A 36 8.40 13.84 12.40
N GLY A 37 7.30 14.16 13.10
CA GLY A 37 7.28 14.37 14.56
C GLY A 37 7.58 13.10 15.36
N ALA A 38 7.41 11.91 14.80
CA ALA A 38 7.80 10.64 15.43
C ALA A 38 9.31 10.36 15.35
N GLY A 39 10.07 11.09 14.52
CA GLY A 39 11.52 10.92 14.35
C GLY A 39 12.31 10.88 15.66
N PRO A 40 12.09 11.82 16.61
CA PRO A 40 12.76 11.82 17.91
C PRO A 40 12.56 10.55 18.75
N LEU A 41 11.48 9.79 18.52
CA LEU A 41 11.21 8.54 19.23
C LEU A 41 12.24 7.46 18.91
N PHE A 42 12.82 7.51 17.71
CA PHE A 42 13.84 6.55 17.27
C PHE A 42 15.18 6.74 17.97
N TYR A 43 15.48 7.90 18.56
CA TYR A 43 16.71 8.14 19.32
C TYR A 43 16.65 7.65 20.78
N LYS A 44 15.49 7.21 21.26
CA LYS A 44 15.36 6.65 22.62
C LYS A 44 16.12 5.34 22.76
N ALA A 45 16.48 4.98 23.99
CA ALA A 45 17.11 3.68 24.28
C ALA A 45 16.20 2.52 23.81
N PRO A 46 16.75 1.41 23.28
CA PRO A 46 15.96 0.34 22.65
C PRO A 46 14.81 -0.19 23.53
N ALA A 47 15.06 -0.46 24.81
CA ALA A 47 14.02 -0.95 25.73
C ALA A 47 12.87 0.07 25.92
N VAL A 48 13.20 1.36 26.01
CA VAL A 48 12.21 2.44 26.16
C VAL A 48 11.44 2.62 24.86
N ARG A 49 12.12 2.60 23.71
CA ARG A 49 11.52 2.71 22.36
C ARG A 49 10.53 1.57 22.11
N LYS A 50 10.92 0.32 22.40
CA LYS A 50 10.05 -0.86 22.28
C LYS A 50 8.77 -0.71 23.09
N GLN A 51 8.89 -0.39 24.37
CA GLN A 51 7.73 -0.20 25.25
C GLN A 51 6.83 0.95 24.77
N LEU A 52 7.43 2.04 24.27
CA LEU A 52 6.69 3.15 23.71
C LEU A 52 5.91 2.74 22.45
N PHE A 53 6.55 2.06 21.51
CA PHE A 53 5.90 1.60 20.28
C PHE A 53 4.81 0.56 20.54
N LEU A 54 4.99 -0.35 21.51
CA LEU A 54 3.92 -1.25 21.96
C LEU A 54 2.72 -0.47 22.50
N LYS A 55 2.95 0.53 23.36
CA LYS A 55 1.89 1.37 23.92
C LYS A 55 1.14 2.13 22.83
N ILE A 56 1.85 2.78 21.92
CA ILE A 56 1.24 3.53 20.80
C ILE A 56 0.45 2.58 19.89
N GLY A 57 1.05 1.44 19.53
CA GLY A 57 0.43 0.44 18.67
C GLY A 57 -0.87 -0.10 19.24
N TRP A 58 -0.84 -0.58 20.49
CA TRP A 58 -2.03 -1.10 21.16
C TRP A 58 -3.07 -0.02 21.47
N ALA A 59 -2.67 1.20 21.85
CA ALA A 59 -3.60 2.30 22.05
C ALA A 59 -4.33 2.66 20.74
N ALA A 60 -3.61 2.71 19.62
CA ALA A 60 -4.20 2.96 18.31
C ALA A 60 -5.14 1.83 17.87
N LEU A 61 -4.77 0.56 18.08
CA LEU A 61 -5.63 -0.58 17.73
C LEU A 61 -6.86 -0.69 18.64
N LEU A 62 -6.73 -0.37 19.93
CA LEU A 62 -7.85 -0.30 20.85
C LEU A 62 -8.82 0.81 20.43
N LEU A 63 -8.30 2.00 20.13
CA LEU A 63 -9.12 3.11 19.63
C LEU A 63 -9.80 2.76 18.30
N PHE A 64 -9.08 2.10 17.38
CA PHE A 64 -9.67 1.56 16.16
C PHE A 64 -10.82 0.59 16.48
N GLY A 65 -10.60 -0.37 17.37
CA GLY A 65 -11.61 -1.36 17.75
C GLY A 65 -12.87 -0.71 18.33
N LEU A 66 -12.71 0.25 19.25
CA LEU A 66 -13.82 0.98 19.87
C LEU A 66 -14.62 1.79 18.83
N LEU A 67 -13.93 2.58 17.99
CA LEU A 67 -14.58 3.39 16.96
C LEU A 67 -15.23 2.51 15.89
N ARG A 68 -14.55 1.44 15.46
CA ARG A 68 -15.06 0.53 14.43
C ARG A 68 -16.28 -0.24 14.94
N PHE A 69 -16.25 -0.70 16.20
CA PHE A 69 -17.37 -1.43 16.80
C PHE A 69 -18.62 -0.55 16.95
N ALA A 70 -18.46 0.73 17.30
CA ALA A 70 -19.58 1.68 17.32
C ALA A 70 -20.24 1.85 15.95
N ASN A 71 -19.48 1.69 14.87
CA ASN A 71 -19.97 1.65 13.48
C ASN A 71 -20.66 2.94 12.97
N VAL A 72 -20.40 4.09 13.62
CA VAL A 72 -21.02 5.39 13.26
C VAL A 72 -20.06 6.36 12.56
N TYR A 73 -18.75 6.18 12.72
CA TYR A 73 -17.75 7.17 12.30
C TYR A 73 -16.69 6.60 11.35
N GLY A 74 -16.23 7.43 10.41
CA GLY A 74 -14.94 7.28 9.75
C GLY A 74 -14.90 6.39 8.52
N ASP A 75 -15.80 5.42 8.37
CA ASP A 75 -15.92 4.62 7.16
C ASP A 75 -17.25 4.88 6.46
N PRO A 76 -17.28 5.14 5.13
CA PRO A 76 -18.53 5.30 4.39
C PRO A 76 -19.34 4.00 4.31
N VAL A 77 -18.71 2.84 4.53
CA VAL A 77 -19.34 1.52 4.52
C VAL A 77 -19.28 0.94 5.94
N PRO A 78 -20.39 0.99 6.69
CA PRO A 78 -20.50 0.32 7.98
C PRO A 78 -20.20 -1.18 7.82
N TRP A 79 -19.49 -1.76 8.80
CA TRP A 79 -19.34 -3.21 8.79
C TRP A 79 -20.69 -3.87 9.10
N ALA A 80 -20.89 -5.09 8.62
CA ALA A 80 -22.11 -5.85 8.82
C ALA A 80 -21.82 -7.33 9.04
N VAL A 81 -22.75 -8.03 9.68
CA VAL A 81 -22.70 -9.49 9.79
C VAL A 81 -22.83 -10.09 8.40
N GLN A 82 -21.90 -10.97 8.06
CA GLN A 82 -21.86 -11.68 6.79
C GLN A 82 -22.23 -13.15 6.97
N LYS A 83 -22.22 -13.90 5.88
CA LYS A 83 -22.59 -15.33 5.81
C LYS A 83 -21.92 -16.25 6.84
N ASN A 84 -20.75 -15.89 7.37
CA ASN A 84 -20.09 -16.60 8.46
C ASN A 84 -19.13 -15.68 9.22
N ALA A 85 -18.59 -16.15 10.35
CA ALA A 85 -17.70 -15.39 11.22
C ALA A 85 -16.45 -14.85 10.50
N VAL A 86 -15.87 -15.59 9.55
CA VAL A 86 -14.70 -15.14 8.79
C VAL A 86 -15.05 -13.96 7.91
N PHE A 87 -16.16 -14.03 7.16
CA PHE A 87 -16.58 -12.90 6.33
C PHE A 87 -17.02 -11.70 7.17
N THR A 88 -17.61 -11.92 8.36
CA THR A 88 -17.93 -10.83 9.29
C THR A 88 -16.66 -10.14 9.80
N LEU A 89 -15.63 -10.91 10.15
CA LEU A 89 -14.33 -10.36 10.53
C LEU A 89 -13.69 -9.59 9.37
N LEU A 90 -13.75 -10.12 8.14
CA LEU A 90 -13.26 -9.40 6.96
C LEU A 90 -14.06 -8.10 6.73
N SER A 91 -15.37 -8.09 6.94
CA SER A 91 -16.19 -6.88 6.87
C SER A 91 -15.77 -5.85 7.94
N PHE A 92 -15.51 -6.30 9.16
CA PHE A 92 -15.01 -5.44 10.24
C PHE A 92 -13.66 -4.81 9.90
N MET A 93 -12.73 -5.59 9.34
CA MET A 93 -11.38 -5.15 8.95
C MET A 93 -11.33 -4.38 7.63
N ASN A 94 -12.39 -4.44 6.81
CA ASN A 94 -12.46 -3.74 5.54
C ASN A 94 -12.72 -2.25 5.76
N VAL A 95 -11.65 -1.46 5.81
CA VAL A 95 -11.67 -0.01 6.03
C VAL A 95 -11.21 0.71 4.76
N THR A 96 -11.96 1.74 4.37
CA THR A 96 -11.72 2.55 3.19
C THR A 96 -10.43 3.37 3.33
N LYS A 97 -9.56 3.28 2.32
CA LYS A 97 -8.26 3.98 2.30
C LYS A 97 -8.35 5.46 1.93
N TYR A 98 -9.31 5.84 1.08
CA TYR A 98 -9.38 7.19 0.51
C TYR A 98 -10.79 7.78 0.70
N PRO A 99 -10.91 8.92 1.42
CA PRO A 99 -9.87 9.56 2.25
C PRO A 99 -9.39 8.68 3.41
N PRO A 100 -8.13 8.81 3.88
CA PRO A 100 -7.67 8.09 5.05
C PRO A 100 -8.31 8.69 6.30
N SER A 101 -9.31 8.00 6.83
CA SER A 101 -9.98 8.38 8.07
C SER A 101 -9.16 8.02 9.31
N LEU A 102 -9.58 8.49 10.48
CA LEU A 102 -8.95 8.08 11.74
C LEU A 102 -8.97 6.56 11.93
N LEU A 103 -10.02 5.86 11.49
CA LEU A 103 -10.07 4.40 11.52
C LEU A 103 -8.94 3.76 10.71
N PHE A 104 -8.79 4.21 9.45
CA PHE A 104 -7.73 3.72 8.57
C PHE A 104 -6.35 3.99 9.18
N CYS A 105 -6.12 5.21 9.69
CA CYS A 105 -4.87 5.60 10.33
C CYS A 105 -4.58 4.78 11.59
N CYS A 106 -5.53 4.65 12.52
CA CYS A 106 -5.36 3.89 13.76
C CYS A 106 -5.06 2.41 13.49
N LEU A 107 -5.76 1.79 12.55
CA LEU A 107 -5.51 0.40 12.15
C LEU A 107 -4.10 0.24 11.58
N THR A 108 -3.76 1.03 10.56
CA THR A 108 -2.50 0.87 9.82
C THR A 108 -1.28 1.31 10.61
N LEU A 109 -1.33 2.47 11.28
CA LEU A 109 -0.25 2.95 12.13
C LEU A 109 -0.13 2.10 13.41
N GLY A 110 -1.25 1.62 13.95
CA GLY A 110 -1.23 0.70 15.09
C GLY A 110 -0.43 -0.57 14.79
N ILE A 111 -0.75 -1.23 13.67
CA ILE A 111 0.02 -2.39 13.17
C ILE A 111 1.50 -2.01 12.92
N LEU A 112 1.76 -0.86 12.28
CA LEU A 112 3.11 -0.41 12.01
C LEU A 112 3.95 -0.26 13.28
N PHE A 113 3.41 0.39 14.32
CA PHE A 113 4.13 0.57 15.59
C PHE A 113 4.37 -0.77 16.31
N LEU A 114 3.43 -1.71 16.25
CA LEU A 114 3.67 -3.06 16.77
C LEU A 114 4.79 -3.77 16.00
N ILE A 115 4.83 -3.69 14.68
CA ILE A 115 5.92 -4.24 13.87
C ILE A 115 7.25 -3.56 14.25
N LEU A 116 7.28 -2.23 14.36
CA LEU A 116 8.48 -1.47 14.73
C LEU A 116 8.99 -1.85 16.13
N SER A 117 8.10 -2.21 17.06
CA SER A 117 8.50 -2.61 18.41
C SER A 117 9.34 -3.89 18.47
N VAL A 118 9.22 -4.75 17.46
CA VAL A 118 9.95 -6.02 17.37
C VAL A 118 10.97 -6.05 16.24
N ALA A 119 10.88 -5.14 15.27
CA ALA A 119 11.66 -5.17 14.02
C ALA A 119 13.18 -5.28 14.23
N GLU A 120 13.73 -4.61 15.25
CA GLU A 120 15.18 -4.63 15.54
C GLU A 120 15.67 -5.97 16.10
N GLU A 121 14.78 -6.75 16.70
CA GLU A 121 15.09 -8.06 17.29
C GLU A 121 14.99 -9.18 16.26
N LEU A 122 14.33 -8.93 15.13
CA LEU A 122 14.13 -9.91 14.07
C LEU A 122 15.47 -10.24 13.39
N LYS A 123 15.85 -11.53 13.42
CA LYS A 123 17.04 -12.06 12.76
C LYS A 123 16.65 -13.25 11.88
N GLY A 124 17.48 -13.54 10.87
CA GLY A 124 17.34 -14.73 10.04
C GLY A 124 17.40 -14.47 8.54
N LYS A 125 17.31 -15.54 7.76
CA LYS A 125 17.38 -15.48 6.29
C LYS A 125 16.22 -14.69 5.69
N LEU A 126 15.00 -14.87 6.21
CA LEU A 126 13.81 -14.16 5.73
C LEU A 126 13.92 -12.65 5.94
N VAL A 127 14.41 -12.22 7.11
CA VAL A 127 14.65 -10.79 7.40
C VAL A 127 15.64 -10.20 6.41
N LYS A 128 16.74 -10.91 6.11
CA LYS A 128 17.71 -10.47 5.10
C LYS A 128 17.07 -10.30 3.73
N ILE A 129 16.18 -11.20 3.32
CA ILE A 129 15.44 -11.12 2.06
C ILE A 129 14.52 -9.89 2.05
N ILE A 130 13.72 -9.68 3.09
CA ILE A 130 12.79 -8.54 3.21
C ILE A 130 13.56 -7.20 3.14
N ILE A 131 14.72 -7.11 3.81
CA ILE A 131 15.58 -5.92 3.80
C ILE A 131 16.04 -5.56 2.39
N VAL A 132 16.24 -6.54 1.49
CA VAL A 132 16.63 -6.26 0.10
C VAL A 132 15.59 -5.37 -0.58
N TYR A 133 14.30 -5.74 -0.50
CA TYR A 133 13.23 -4.93 -1.08
C TYR A 133 13.11 -3.57 -0.39
N GLY A 134 13.21 -3.54 0.94
CA GLY A 134 13.11 -2.31 1.73
C GLY A 134 14.20 -1.26 1.44
N ARG A 135 15.35 -1.67 0.89
CA ARG A 135 16.44 -0.76 0.50
C ARG A 135 16.24 -0.09 -0.86
N VAL A 136 15.45 -0.71 -1.73
CA VAL A 136 15.21 -0.25 -3.10
C VAL A 136 13.71 -0.28 -3.46
N PRO A 137 12.82 0.26 -2.61
CA PRO A 137 11.37 0.11 -2.77
C PRO A 137 10.86 0.79 -4.04
N LEU A 138 11.43 1.94 -4.43
CA LEU A 138 11.03 2.65 -5.64
C LEU A 138 11.44 1.89 -6.91
N PHE A 139 12.64 1.31 -6.93
CA PHE A 139 13.08 0.44 -8.02
C PHE A 139 12.15 -0.77 -8.20
N TYR A 140 11.81 -1.47 -7.11
CA TYR A 140 10.82 -2.55 -7.15
C TYR A 140 9.46 -2.04 -7.64
N TYR A 141 9.01 -0.89 -7.11
CA TYR A 141 7.74 -0.28 -7.49
C TYR A 141 7.64 -0.03 -9.00
N LEU A 142 8.70 0.47 -9.63
CA LEU A 142 8.70 0.70 -11.06
C LEU A 142 8.67 -0.62 -11.83
N LEU A 143 9.56 -1.55 -11.53
CA LEU A 143 9.68 -2.81 -12.29
C LEU A 143 8.44 -3.69 -12.18
N HIS A 144 7.88 -3.87 -10.97
CA HIS A 144 6.74 -4.77 -10.79
C HIS A 144 5.50 -4.26 -11.54
N TRP A 145 5.33 -2.94 -11.69
CA TRP A 145 4.20 -2.36 -12.40
C TRP A 145 4.23 -2.74 -13.90
N TYR A 146 5.36 -2.52 -14.57
CA TYR A 146 5.52 -2.91 -15.97
C TYR A 146 5.44 -4.43 -16.16
N LEU A 147 6.07 -5.20 -15.27
CA LEU A 147 6.04 -6.66 -15.35
C LEU A 147 4.61 -7.21 -15.20
N LEU A 148 3.85 -6.72 -14.21
CA LEU A 148 2.45 -7.13 -14.04
C LEU A 148 1.58 -6.70 -15.22
N HIS A 149 1.86 -5.55 -15.82
CA HIS A 149 1.14 -5.11 -17.02
C HIS A 149 1.41 -6.04 -18.21
N LEU A 150 2.66 -6.45 -18.43
CA LEU A 150 3.02 -7.43 -19.46
C LEU A 150 2.38 -8.80 -19.20
N ILE A 151 2.38 -9.27 -17.96
CA ILE A 151 1.72 -10.53 -17.57
C ILE A 151 0.22 -10.43 -17.82
N MET A 152 -0.41 -9.29 -17.51
CA MET A 152 -1.82 -9.05 -17.77
C MET A 152 -2.13 -9.11 -19.27
N LEU A 153 -1.34 -8.43 -20.12
CA LEU A 153 -1.52 -8.48 -21.57
C LEU A 153 -1.37 -9.91 -22.11
N ALA A 154 -0.32 -10.63 -21.70
CA ALA A 154 -0.11 -12.01 -22.09
C ALA A 154 -1.30 -12.91 -21.67
N MET A 155 -1.78 -12.76 -20.44
CA MET A 155 -2.96 -13.47 -19.94
C MET A 155 -4.20 -13.19 -20.79
N VAL A 156 -4.45 -11.92 -21.15
CA VAL A 156 -5.59 -11.52 -21.98
C VAL A 156 -5.50 -12.13 -23.38
N PHE A 157 -4.34 -12.10 -24.03
CA PHE A 157 -4.18 -12.77 -25.33
C PHE A 157 -4.34 -14.30 -25.25
N LEU A 158 -3.83 -14.93 -24.18
CA LEU A 158 -4.02 -16.36 -23.94
C LEU A 158 -5.48 -16.73 -23.68
N GLN A 159 -6.30 -15.79 -23.20
CA GLN A 159 -7.75 -15.94 -23.05
C GLN A 159 -8.52 -15.74 -24.37
N GLY A 160 -7.84 -15.43 -25.49
CA GLY A 160 -8.41 -15.34 -26.83
C GLY A 160 -8.77 -13.92 -27.29
N TYR A 161 -8.61 -12.92 -26.43
CA TYR A 161 -8.85 -11.52 -26.79
C TYR A 161 -7.82 -11.02 -27.82
N GLN A 162 -8.26 -10.10 -28.67
CA GLN A 162 -7.46 -9.48 -29.71
C GLN A 162 -7.09 -8.03 -29.33
N TRP A 163 -6.15 -7.44 -30.06
CA TRP A 163 -5.72 -6.04 -29.82
C TRP A 163 -6.90 -5.05 -29.90
N ALA A 164 -7.87 -5.31 -30.77
CA ALA A 164 -9.06 -4.48 -30.95
C ALA A 164 -10.01 -4.50 -29.74
N ASP A 165 -9.93 -5.53 -28.89
CA ASP A 165 -10.77 -5.64 -27.70
C ASP A 165 -10.23 -4.81 -26.52
N LEU A 166 -8.96 -4.41 -26.58
CA LEU A 166 -8.27 -3.73 -25.49
C LEU A 166 -8.70 -2.27 -25.37
N GLN A 167 -9.10 -1.86 -24.16
CA GLN A 167 -9.49 -0.48 -23.90
C GLN A 167 -8.34 0.30 -23.26
N PHE A 168 -7.90 1.34 -23.96
CA PHE A 168 -6.93 2.30 -23.47
C PHE A 168 -7.65 3.58 -23.08
N GLY A 169 -7.60 3.91 -21.79
CA GLY A 169 -8.32 5.03 -21.20
C GLY A 169 -8.06 5.12 -19.69
N VAL A 170 -8.60 6.16 -19.06
CA VAL A 170 -8.42 6.39 -17.62
C VAL A 170 -8.95 5.17 -16.85
N PHE A 171 -8.08 4.57 -16.01
CA PHE A 171 -8.35 3.36 -15.23
C PHE A 171 -8.68 2.08 -16.02
N GLN A 172 -8.59 2.08 -17.36
CA GLN A 172 -8.86 0.89 -18.17
C GLN A 172 -7.63 -0.02 -18.33
N PHE A 173 -6.43 0.58 -18.32
CA PHE A 173 -5.14 -0.13 -18.33
C PHE A 173 -5.05 -1.26 -19.38
N GLY A 174 -5.62 -1.09 -20.57
CA GLY A 174 -5.52 -2.07 -21.65
C GLY A 174 -6.29 -3.36 -21.40
N ARG A 175 -7.28 -3.38 -20.50
CA ARG A 175 -8.15 -4.55 -20.30
C ARG A 175 -9.31 -4.56 -21.29
N PRO A 176 -9.78 -5.75 -21.70
CA PRO A 176 -11.00 -5.86 -22.50
C PRO A 176 -12.22 -5.48 -21.67
N LYS A 177 -13.28 -5.05 -22.35
CA LYS A 177 -14.57 -4.70 -21.72
C LYS A 177 -15.23 -5.88 -21.03
N GLU A 178 -15.12 -7.06 -21.64
CA GLU A 178 -15.65 -8.31 -21.11
C GLU A 178 -14.82 -8.81 -19.92
N THR A 179 -15.42 -9.67 -19.10
CA THR A 179 -14.77 -10.20 -17.90
C THR A 179 -13.51 -10.99 -18.24
N SER A 180 -12.35 -10.39 -17.97
CA SER A 180 -11.03 -11.03 -18.04
C SER A 180 -10.46 -11.21 -16.63
N GLY A 181 -9.59 -12.20 -16.43
CA GLY A 181 -8.84 -12.35 -15.19
C GLY A 181 -8.58 -13.78 -14.76
N LEU A 182 -8.11 -13.92 -13.52
CA LEU A 182 -7.76 -15.19 -12.91
C LEU A 182 -8.52 -15.34 -11.59
N GLY A 183 -8.79 -16.58 -11.20
CA GLY A 183 -9.27 -16.89 -9.86
C GLY A 183 -8.26 -16.47 -8.79
N LEU A 184 -8.72 -16.23 -7.56
CA LEU A 184 -7.93 -15.69 -6.46
C LEU A 184 -6.63 -16.48 -6.19
N GLY A 185 -6.67 -17.81 -6.27
CA GLY A 185 -5.48 -18.66 -6.10
C GLY A 185 -4.40 -18.39 -7.14
N ALA A 186 -4.78 -18.28 -8.42
CA ALA A 186 -3.85 -17.96 -9.50
C ALA A 186 -3.30 -16.52 -9.39
N VAL A 187 -4.12 -15.56 -8.90
CA VAL A 187 -3.63 -14.21 -8.57
C VAL A 187 -2.52 -14.25 -7.52
N TYR A 188 -2.68 -15.04 -6.46
CA TYR A 188 -1.62 -15.20 -5.45
C TYR A 188 -0.37 -15.88 -6.02
N LEU A 189 -0.51 -16.85 -6.92
CA LEU A 189 0.62 -17.48 -7.60
C LEU A 189 1.38 -16.49 -8.48
N VAL A 190 0.69 -15.67 -9.27
CA VAL A 190 1.29 -14.61 -10.08
C VAL A 190 2.00 -13.60 -9.18
N TRP A 191 1.35 -13.14 -8.11
CA TRP A 191 1.94 -12.22 -7.15
C TRP A 191 3.23 -12.76 -6.54
N LEU A 192 3.21 -13.98 -6.03
CA LEU A 192 4.39 -14.62 -5.43
C LEU A 192 5.50 -14.79 -6.48
N SER A 193 5.15 -15.22 -7.68
CA SER A 193 6.11 -15.40 -8.78
C SER A 193 6.81 -14.09 -9.14
N VAL A 194 6.07 -12.98 -9.23
CA VAL A 194 6.65 -11.65 -9.48
C VAL A 194 7.56 -11.20 -8.35
N VAL A 195 7.14 -11.39 -7.09
CA VAL A 195 7.99 -11.07 -5.93
C VAL A 195 9.31 -11.83 -6.00
N VAL A 196 9.27 -13.15 -6.23
CA VAL A 196 10.48 -13.99 -6.33
C VAL A 196 11.33 -13.62 -7.54
N ALA A 197 10.73 -13.40 -8.71
CA ALA A 197 11.44 -13.08 -9.95
C ALA A 197 12.21 -11.74 -9.86
N LEU A 198 11.67 -10.76 -9.14
CA LEU A 198 12.31 -9.45 -8.97
C LEU A 198 13.38 -9.42 -7.87
N TYR A 199 13.43 -10.42 -6.99
CA TYR A 199 14.44 -10.50 -5.94
C TYR A 199 15.90 -10.33 -6.42
N PRO A 200 16.39 -11.08 -7.43
CA PRO A 200 17.77 -10.94 -7.89
C PRO A 200 18.08 -9.53 -8.43
N LEU A 201 17.12 -8.89 -9.10
CA LEU A 201 17.27 -7.54 -9.61
C LEU A 201 17.36 -6.52 -8.47
N CYS A 202 16.49 -6.62 -7.46
CA CYS A 202 16.57 -5.78 -6.27
C CYS A 202 17.88 -5.99 -5.51
N ASN A 203 18.34 -7.23 -5.39
CA ASN A 203 19.60 -7.57 -4.72
C ASN A 203 20.82 -7.01 -5.46
N TRP A 204 20.81 -7.03 -6.80
CA TRP A 204 21.85 -6.40 -7.61
C TRP A 204 21.80 -4.88 -7.45
N TYR A 205 20.62 -4.26 -7.60
CA TYR A 205 20.48 -2.80 -7.57
C TYR A 205 20.84 -2.20 -6.22
N GLN A 206 20.53 -2.86 -5.08
CA GLN A 206 20.98 -2.36 -3.78
C GLN A 206 22.51 -2.31 -3.65
N ARG A 207 23.25 -3.26 -4.26
CA ARG A 207 24.72 -3.29 -4.24
C ARG A 207 25.28 -2.21 -5.16
N TYR A 208 24.68 -2.06 -6.34
CA TYR A 208 25.01 -1.00 -7.28
C TYR A 208 24.85 0.38 -6.63
N LYS A 209 23.69 0.64 -6.01
CA LYS A 209 23.38 1.88 -5.27
C LYS A 209 24.39 2.13 -4.15
N ALA A 210 24.76 1.10 -3.39
CA ALA A 210 25.76 1.22 -2.32
C ALA A 210 27.16 1.59 -2.85
N ASN A 211 27.56 1.01 -3.99
CA ASN A 211 28.87 1.26 -4.60
C ASN A 211 28.96 2.59 -5.38
N HIS A 212 27.81 3.24 -5.66
CA HIS A 212 27.74 4.49 -6.41
C HIS A 212 27.12 5.62 -5.57
N ALA A 213 27.44 5.66 -4.28
CA ALA A 213 26.90 6.62 -3.31
C ALA A 213 27.19 8.10 -3.64
N GLN A 214 28.17 8.36 -4.51
CA GLN A 214 28.48 9.68 -5.06
C GLN A 214 27.36 10.24 -5.94
N ASN A 215 26.56 9.38 -6.57
CA ASN A 215 25.43 9.82 -7.39
C ASN A 215 24.22 10.13 -6.50
N GLN A 216 23.94 11.42 -6.31
CA GLN A 216 22.85 11.89 -5.46
C GLN A 216 21.47 11.38 -5.92
N TRP A 217 21.27 11.16 -7.23
CA TRP A 217 20.01 10.63 -7.76
C TRP A 217 19.71 9.22 -7.27
N LEU A 218 20.74 8.38 -7.13
CA LEU A 218 20.59 7.02 -6.63
C LEU A 218 20.21 6.97 -5.15
N ARG A 219 20.34 8.07 -4.38
CA ARG A 219 19.82 8.09 -3.01
C ARG A 219 18.30 8.05 -3.00
N TYR A 220 17.67 8.75 -3.95
CA TYR A 220 16.21 8.85 -4.07
C TYR A 220 15.56 7.67 -4.81
N LEU A 221 16.32 6.96 -5.65
CA LEU A 221 15.89 5.76 -6.42
C LEU A 221 16.30 4.44 -5.74
#